data_AF-A0A9N9MEB9-F1
#
_entry.id   AF-A0A9N9MEB9-F1
#
_cell.length_a   1.000
_cell.length_b   1.000
_cell.length_c   1.000
_cell.angle_alpha   90.00
_cell.angle_beta   90.00
_cell.angle_gamma   90.00
#
_symmetry.space_group_name_H-M   'P 1'
#
loop_
_entity.id
_entity.type
_entity.pdbx_description
1 polymer ?
#
loop_
_entity_poly.entity_id
_entity_poly.type
_entity_poly.pdbx_seq_one_letter_code
_entity_poly.pdbx_strand_id
1 'polypeptide(L)'
;MASINYYLSLATDVKCRYDEKIQFIDNVDPFKLSPSEFTLTGNELPEVSILDLSEYLTHAYSYYTNLQLKAYKGLSAFKCFEAGAVQSLLAKKINDFFVVLSKIRHSQKKPLDTVHTWVILLPDGSISSAHCTCMAGLAEVCSHVAIILFYLMSRLEEDASTSQLPLGPVLAVRKTEMSSVSDMKSSTSQSQVYKSKREDVQPMTQEETVKFLRDIMATGVTPAICRIMEPFASELANKSPE
;
A
#
# COMPACT_ATOMS: atom_id res chain seq x y z
N MET A 1 20.86 6.31 -0.29
CA MET A 1 20.39 7.70 -0.16
C MET A 1 19.75 8.02 -1.49
N ALA A 2 18.61 8.71 -1.52
CA ALA A 2 18.09 9.20 -2.78
C ALA A 2 19.17 10.09 -3.42
N SER A 3 19.27 10.06 -4.76
CA SER A 3 20.26 10.87 -5.48
C SER A 3 20.13 12.34 -5.04
N ILE A 4 21.25 13.01 -4.81
CA ILE A 4 21.36 14.44 -4.45
C ILE A 4 20.53 15.34 -5.40
N ASN A 5 20.16 14.82 -6.58
CA ASN A 5 19.38 15.50 -7.61
C ASN A 5 17.95 14.97 -7.82
N TYR A 6 17.35 14.21 -6.89
CA TYR A 6 15.98 13.69 -7.06
C TYR A 6 14.98 14.82 -7.34
N TYR A 7 14.99 15.87 -6.53
CA TYR A 7 14.11 17.02 -6.70
C TYR A 7 14.25 17.64 -8.10
N LEU A 8 15.48 17.78 -8.61
CA LEU A 8 15.73 18.34 -9.94
C LEU A 8 15.15 17.50 -11.08
N SER A 9 15.10 16.16 -10.91
CA SER A 9 14.52 15.25 -11.90
C SER A 9 12.99 15.28 -11.98
N LEU A 10 12.31 15.94 -11.03
CA LEU A 10 10.85 16.04 -11.01
C LEU A 10 10.34 17.04 -12.06
N ALA A 11 9.18 16.73 -12.62
CA ALA A 11 8.42 17.65 -13.45
C ALA A 11 7.95 18.87 -12.62
N THR A 12 7.69 19.99 -13.29
CA THR A 12 7.40 21.28 -12.64
C THR A 12 6.16 21.21 -11.74
N ASP A 13 5.10 20.52 -12.17
CA ASP A 13 3.88 20.31 -11.38
C ASP A 13 4.17 19.48 -10.12
N VAL A 14 5.01 18.46 -10.24
CA VAL A 14 5.41 17.60 -9.12
C VAL A 14 6.32 18.35 -8.14
N LYS A 15 7.18 19.26 -8.62
CA LYS A 15 8.02 20.11 -7.77
C LYS A 15 7.18 21.03 -6.89
N CYS A 16 6.20 21.72 -7.49
CA CYS A 16 5.28 22.59 -6.74
C CYS A 16 4.62 21.82 -5.59
N ARG A 17 4.10 20.62 -5.87
CA ARG A 17 3.49 19.75 -4.85
C ARG A 17 4.49 19.24 -3.82
N TYR A 18 5.71 18.94 -4.24
CA TYR A 18 6.78 18.55 -3.32
C TYR A 18 7.09 19.69 -2.34
N ASP A 19 7.17 20.93 -2.85
CA ASP A 19 7.43 22.14 -2.06
C ASP A 19 6.29 22.41 -1.07
N GLU A 20 5.04 22.30 -1.50
CA GLU A 20 3.84 22.40 -0.63
C GLU A 20 3.91 21.42 0.56
N LYS A 21 4.39 20.19 0.34
CA LYS A 21 4.52 19.22 1.42
C LYS A 21 5.65 19.50 2.39
N ILE A 22 6.80 19.93 1.89
CA ILE A 22 7.95 20.23 2.77
C ILE A 22 7.80 21.58 3.46
N GLN A 23 6.83 22.41 3.06
CA GLN A 23 6.52 23.69 3.71
C GLN A 23 6.23 23.51 5.21
N PHE A 24 5.61 22.39 5.60
CA PHE A 24 5.31 22.06 7.01
C PHE A 24 6.57 21.81 7.85
N ILE A 25 7.69 21.49 7.22
CA ILE A 25 8.97 21.15 7.87
C ILE A 25 10.06 22.16 7.50
N ASP A 26 9.71 23.46 7.49
CA ASP A 26 10.60 24.59 7.18
C ASP A 26 11.30 24.49 5.82
N ASN A 27 10.66 23.85 4.83
CA ASN A 27 11.23 23.59 3.51
C ASN A 27 12.52 22.76 3.55
N VAL A 28 12.70 21.95 4.60
CA VAL A 28 13.79 20.99 4.72
C VAL A 28 13.45 19.76 3.88
N ASP A 29 14.27 19.44 2.89
CA ASP A 29 14.12 18.26 2.05
C ASP A 29 14.54 16.99 2.83
N PRO A 30 13.61 16.05 3.15
CA PRO A 30 13.94 14.86 3.92
C PRO A 30 14.94 13.92 3.24
N PHE A 31 15.08 13.98 1.92
CA PHE A 31 16.03 13.16 1.19
C PHE A 31 17.46 13.69 1.23
N LYS A 32 17.66 14.97 1.52
CA LYS A 32 18.98 15.60 1.67
C LYS A 32 19.55 15.49 3.08
N LEU A 33 18.72 15.15 4.06
CA LEU A 33 19.15 14.93 5.43
C LEU A 33 20.12 13.75 5.54
N SER A 34 21.16 13.97 6.33
CA SER A 34 22.14 12.95 6.68
C SER A 34 21.57 11.97 7.71
N PRO A 35 21.96 10.67 7.70
CA PRO A 35 21.43 9.69 8.64
C PRO A 35 21.67 10.05 10.12
N SER A 36 22.73 10.79 10.42
CA SER A 36 23.07 11.29 11.76
C SER A 36 22.11 12.35 12.29
N GLU A 37 21.37 13.04 11.42
CA GLU A 37 20.38 14.03 11.83
C GLU A 37 19.06 13.41 12.29
N PHE A 38 18.86 12.11 12.03
CA PHE A 38 17.72 11.34 12.48
C PHE A 38 18.04 10.73 13.85
N THR A 39 17.61 11.44 14.89
CA THR A 39 17.92 11.09 16.28
C THR A 39 16.77 10.42 17.02
N LEU A 40 15.55 10.46 16.46
CA LEU A 40 14.40 9.91 17.16
C LEU A 40 14.49 8.39 17.19
N THR A 41 14.31 7.85 18.38
CA THR A 41 14.14 6.40 18.58
C THR A 41 12.65 6.07 18.50
N GLY A 42 12.33 4.80 18.23
CA GLY A 42 10.96 4.34 18.06
C GLY A 42 9.97 4.93 19.08
N ASN A 43 10.26 4.84 20.37
CA ASN A 43 9.33 5.20 21.45
C ASN A 43 8.93 6.69 21.47
N GLU A 44 9.61 7.56 20.71
CA GLU A 44 9.33 9.00 20.63
C GLU A 44 8.43 9.37 19.43
N LEU A 45 8.12 8.40 18.57
CA LEU A 45 7.23 8.62 17.43
C LEU A 45 5.76 8.53 17.83
N PRO A 46 4.88 9.34 17.22
CA PRO A 46 3.46 9.31 17.51
C PRO A 46 2.84 7.97 17.09
N GLU A 47 1.79 7.59 17.79
CA GLU A 47 1.08 6.34 17.58
C GLU A 47 0.14 6.46 16.37
N VAL A 48 0.37 5.67 15.33
CA VAL A 48 -0.48 5.69 14.13
C VAL A 48 -1.58 4.63 14.26
N SER A 49 -2.84 5.06 14.33
CA SER A 49 -3.98 4.14 14.38
C SER A 49 -4.29 3.53 13.01
N ILE A 50 -4.94 2.36 13.02
CA ILE A 50 -5.53 1.79 11.80
C ILE A 50 -6.55 2.74 11.15
N LEU A 51 -7.22 3.56 11.96
CA LEU A 51 -8.15 4.57 11.46
C LEU A 51 -7.41 5.65 10.68
N ASP A 52 -6.34 6.24 11.22
CA ASP A 52 -5.50 7.23 10.54
C ASP A 52 -4.95 6.68 9.22
N LEU A 53 -4.45 5.43 9.25
CA LEU A 53 -3.95 4.74 8.06
C LEU A 53 -5.05 4.59 7.01
N SER A 54 -6.22 4.10 7.42
CA SER A 54 -7.34 3.88 6.51
C SER A 54 -7.88 5.19 5.94
N GLU A 55 -7.98 6.24 6.76
CA GLU A 55 -8.44 7.56 6.35
C GLU A 55 -7.48 8.16 5.33
N TYR A 56 -6.18 8.15 5.63
CA TYR A 56 -5.18 8.65 4.69
C TYR A 56 -5.19 7.89 3.36
N LEU A 57 -5.26 6.55 3.37
CA LEU A 57 -5.22 5.79 2.11
C LEU A 57 -6.54 5.86 1.31
N THR A 58 -7.68 5.91 1.98
CA THR A 58 -8.99 5.79 1.30
C THR A 58 -9.65 7.14 1.03
N HIS A 59 -9.52 8.10 1.95
CA HIS A 59 -10.14 9.41 1.88
C HIS A 59 -9.18 10.50 1.38
N ALA A 60 -7.90 10.22 1.15
CA ALA A 60 -7.03 11.18 0.47
C ALA A 60 -7.59 11.57 -0.90
N TYR A 61 -7.51 12.85 -1.20
CA TYR A 61 -7.96 13.43 -2.45
C TYR A 61 -6.81 13.48 -3.45
N SER A 62 -7.10 13.18 -4.71
CA SER A 62 -6.15 13.37 -5.79
C SER A 62 -5.95 14.85 -6.00
N TYR A 63 -4.70 15.30 -5.99
CA TYR A 63 -4.39 16.69 -6.30
C TYR A 63 -4.86 17.10 -7.71
N TYR A 64 -4.80 16.19 -8.69
CA TYR A 64 -5.11 16.51 -10.08
C TYR A 64 -6.62 16.58 -10.36
N THR A 65 -7.39 15.66 -9.77
CA THR A 65 -8.82 15.55 -10.07
C THR A 65 -9.71 16.05 -8.93
N ASN A 66 -9.15 16.34 -7.75
CA ASN A 66 -9.87 16.62 -6.51
C ASN A 66 -10.92 15.54 -6.16
N LEU A 67 -10.73 14.32 -6.66
CA LEU A 67 -11.55 13.16 -6.32
C LEU A 67 -10.81 12.28 -5.31
N GLN A 68 -11.56 11.61 -4.44
CA GLN A 68 -11.00 10.63 -3.51
C GLN A 68 -10.25 9.54 -4.28
N LEU A 69 -8.99 9.30 -3.89
CA LEU A 69 -8.09 8.33 -4.52
C LEU A 69 -8.55 6.90 -4.29
N LYS A 70 -9.25 6.64 -3.18
CA LYS A 70 -9.81 5.32 -2.85
C LYS A 70 -8.75 4.23 -3.01
N ALA A 71 -7.56 4.44 -2.43
CA ALA A 71 -6.40 3.57 -2.64
C ALA A 71 -6.49 2.27 -1.83
N TYR A 72 -7.60 1.54 -1.95
CA TYR A 72 -7.84 0.25 -1.30
C TYR A 72 -6.77 -0.80 -1.62
N LYS A 73 -6.12 -0.67 -2.79
CA LYS A 73 -4.97 -1.52 -3.15
C LYS A 73 -3.77 -1.33 -2.21
N GLY A 74 -3.65 -0.17 -1.56
CA GLY A 74 -2.65 0.09 -0.52
C GLY A 74 -2.79 -0.88 0.67
N LEU A 75 -4.00 -1.32 1.00
CA LEU A 75 -4.24 -2.30 2.07
C LEU A 75 -3.60 -3.66 1.76
N SER A 76 -3.49 -4.04 0.48
CA SER A 76 -2.81 -5.27 0.08
C SER A 76 -1.29 -5.23 0.30
N ALA A 77 -0.73 -4.03 0.54
CA ALA A 77 0.69 -3.85 0.81
C ALA A 77 1.10 -4.37 2.20
N PHE A 78 0.14 -4.69 3.07
CA PHE A 78 0.39 -5.38 4.35
C PHE A 78 1.22 -6.66 4.17
N LYS A 79 0.95 -7.46 3.13
CA LYS A 79 1.73 -8.68 2.83
C LYS A 79 3.20 -8.38 2.52
N CYS A 80 3.48 -7.24 1.89
CA CYS A 80 4.85 -6.82 1.63
C CYS A 80 5.53 -6.32 2.90
N PHE A 81 4.78 -5.67 3.79
CA PHE A 81 5.25 -5.32 5.12
C PHE A 81 5.61 -6.58 5.93
N GLU A 82 4.72 -7.58 6.01
CA GLU A 82 4.97 -8.87 6.67
C GLU A 82 6.20 -9.60 6.10
N ALA A 83 6.40 -9.49 4.78
CA ALA A 83 7.57 -10.07 4.10
C ALA A 83 8.90 -9.31 4.38
N GLY A 84 8.91 -8.30 5.25
CA GLY A 84 10.11 -7.54 5.61
C GLY A 84 10.61 -6.64 4.48
N ALA A 85 9.69 -5.97 3.76
CA ALA A 85 10.07 -5.05 2.69
C ALA A 85 10.82 -3.80 3.19
N VAL A 86 10.60 -3.38 4.44
CA VAL A 86 11.28 -2.24 5.08
C VAL A 86 12.73 -2.62 5.38
N GLN A 87 13.69 -1.94 4.75
CA GLN A 87 15.12 -2.20 4.97
C GLN A 87 15.73 -1.34 6.08
N SER A 88 15.31 -0.08 6.15
CA SER A 88 15.78 0.86 7.15
C SER A 88 14.72 1.92 7.37
N LEU A 89 14.56 2.37 8.61
CA LEU A 89 13.70 3.47 8.98
C LEU A 89 14.50 4.43 9.87
N LEU A 90 14.40 5.71 9.56
CA LEU A 90 15.06 6.81 10.25
C LEU A 90 14.00 7.84 10.59
N ALA A 91 14.06 8.43 11.78
CA ALA A 91 13.06 9.37 12.24
C ALA A 91 13.68 10.62 12.85
N LYS A 92 13.05 11.77 12.58
CA LYS A 92 13.48 13.08 13.08
C LYS A 92 12.26 13.93 13.39
N LYS A 93 12.30 14.66 14.51
CA LYS A 93 11.34 15.73 14.80
C LYS A 93 11.83 17.02 14.15
N ILE A 94 10.98 17.68 13.37
CA ILE A 94 11.22 19.02 12.83
C ILE A 94 10.01 19.85 13.24
N ASN A 95 10.23 20.88 14.07
CA ASN A 95 9.16 21.61 14.76
C ASN A 95 8.26 20.66 15.55
N ASP A 96 6.95 20.68 15.28
CA ASP A 96 5.96 19.78 15.86
C ASP A 96 5.63 18.59 14.95
N PHE A 97 6.29 18.47 13.79
CA PHE A 97 6.07 17.37 12.86
C PHE A 97 7.12 16.28 13.01
N PHE A 98 6.71 15.04 12.79
CA PHE A 98 7.57 13.88 12.82
C PHE A 98 7.84 13.39 11.40
N VAL A 99 9.09 13.45 10.98
CA VAL A 99 9.52 13.01 9.64
C VAL A 99 10.12 11.63 9.74
N VAL A 100 9.51 10.68 9.05
CA VAL A 100 9.97 9.30 8.95
C VAL A 100 10.48 9.05 7.55
N LEU A 101 11.75 8.72 7.41
CA LEU A 101 12.39 8.35 6.16
C LEU A 101 12.69 6.85 6.13
N SER A 102 12.32 6.17 5.05
CA SER A 102 12.53 4.74 4.90
C SER A 102 13.06 4.34 3.53
N LYS A 103 13.76 3.20 3.52
CA LYS A 103 14.17 2.47 2.32
C LYS A 103 13.35 1.18 2.24
N ILE A 104 12.68 0.99 1.11
CA ILE A 104 11.78 -0.14 0.91
C ILE A 104 12.22 -0.94 -0.31
N ARG A 105 12.17 -2.27 -0.21
CA ARG A 105 12.37 -3.16 -1.34
C ARG A 105 11.20 -3.06 -2.31
N HIS A 106 11.51 -2.99 -3.60
CA HIS A 106 10.49 -3.15 -4.61
C HIS A 106 9.99 -4.60 -4.63
N SER A 107 8.68 -4.82 -4.57
CA SER A 107 8.06 -6.15 -4.47
C SER A 107 8.28 -7.09 -5.67
N GLN A 108 8.95 -6.65 -6.74
CA GLN A 108 9.01 -7.34 -8.04
C GLN A 108 10.35 -7.23 -8.79
N LYS A 109 11.39 -6.63 -8.20
CA LYS A 109 12.68 -6.42 -8.89
C LYS A 109 13.86 -6.98 -8.10
N LYS A 110 15.00 -7.08 -8.78
CA LYS A 110 16.28 -7.55 -8.23
C LYS A 110 16.55 -6.91 -6.86
N PRO A 111 17.23 -7.61 -5.93
CA PRO A 111 17.44 -7.18 -4.55
C PRO A 111 18.10 -5.80 -4.36
N LEU A 112 18.66 -5.20 -5.42
CA LEU A 112 19.30 -3.88 -5.40
C LEU A 112 18.34 -2.70 -5.63
N ASP A 113 17.15 -2.91 -6.18
CA ASP A 113 16.22 -1.80 -6.49
C ASP A 113 15.41 -1.45 -5.24
N THR A 114 15.85 -0.38 -4.56
CA THR A 114 15.19 0.19 -3.38
C THR A 114 14.51 1.50 -3.74
N VAL A 115 13.34 1.71 -3.17
CA VAL A 115 12.64 3.00 -3.25
C VAL A 115 12.81 3.74 -1.93
N HIS A 116 12.97 5.06 -2.03
CA HIS A 116 13.05 5.93 -0.87
C HIS A 116 11.68 6.57 -0.67
N THR A 117 11.22 6.58 0.56
CA THR A 117 9.91 7.12 0.90
C THR A 117 10.01 7.85 2.22
N TRP A 118 9.40 9.02 2.31
CA TRP A 118 9.21 9.70 3.57
C TRP A 118 7.73 9.93 3.87
N VAL A 119 7.42 10.05 5.14
CA VAL A 119 6.09 10.36 5.68
C VAL A 119 6.25 11.43 6.75
N ILE A 120 5.33 12.39 6.78
CA ILE A 120 5.23 13.44 7.79
C ILE A 120 3.99 13.14 8.65
N LEU A 121 4.19 12.99 9.94
CA LEU A 121 3.14 12.72 10.93
C LEU A 121 2.95 13.93 11.83
N LEU A 122 1.72 14.12 12.28
CA LEU A 122 1.36 15.05 13.35
C LEU A 122 1.57 14.40 14.73
N PRO A 123 1.63 15.19 15.82
CA PRO A 123 1.76 14.67 17.18
C PRO A 123 0.64 13.72 17.63
N ASP A 124 -0.54 13.81 17.03
CA ASP A 124 -1.70 12.97 17.32
C ASP A 124 -1.67 11.62 16.58
N GLY A 125 -0.69 11.38 15.71
CA GLY A 125 -0.58 10.15 14.92
C GLY A 125 -1.16 10.27 13.51
N SER A 126 -1.88 11.35 13.21
CA SER A 126 -2.45 11.56 11.88
C SER A 126 -1.36 11.85 10.84
N ILE A 127 -1.59 11.40 9.61
CA ILE A 127 -0.63 11.52 8.52
C ILE A 127 -0.89 12.82 7.76
N SER A 128 0.08 13.75 7.79
CA SER A 128 0.00 15.02 7.06
C SER A 128 0.22 14.80 5.57
N SER A 129 1.35 14.20 5.22
CA SER A 129 1.73 13.99 3.83
C SER A 129 2.78 12.90 3.69
N ALA A 130 2.92 12.38 2.48
CA ALA A 130 3.93 11.38 2.17
C ALA A 130 4.49 11.59 0.77
N HIS A 131 5.67 11.01 0.53
CA HIS A 131 6.26 11.01 -0.80
C HIS A 131 7.12 9.78 -1.01
N CYS A 132 6.92 9.12 -2.15
CA CYS A 132 7.73 7.98 -2.55
C CYS A 132 8.38 8.25 -3.90
N THR A 133 9.63 7.81 -4.06
CA THR A 133 10.36 7.94 -5.34
C THR A 133 9.85 7.01 -6.44
N CYS A 134 8.88 6.13 -6.16
CA CYS A 134 8.29 5.27 -7.19
C CYS A 134 7.33 6.06 -8.11
N MET A 135 7.09 5.52 -9.31
CA MET A 135 6.24 6.17 -10.31
C MET A 135 4.80 6.43 -9.81
N ALA A 136 4.24 5.52 -9.01
CA ALA A 136 2.93 5.70 -8.37
C ALA A 136 2.99 6.58 -7.10
N GLY A 137 4.19 6.81 -6.57
CA GLY A 137 4.46 7.53 -5.32
C GLY A 137 4.25 9.03 -5.42
N LEU A 138 4.14 9.55 -6.64
CA LEU A 138 3.81 10.94 -6.92
C LEU A 138 2.37 11.30 -6.53
N ALA A 139 1.51 10.30 -6.30
CA ALA A 139 0.14 10.48 -5.78
C ALA A 139 0.03 10.18 -4.28
N GLU A 140 1.17 9.98 -3.57
CA GLU A 140 1.27 9.95 -2.09
C GLU A 140 0.63 8.74 -1.39
N VAL A 141 -0.16 7.93 -2.10
CA VAL A 141 -0.88 6.76 -1.57
C VAL A 141 -0.43 5.44 -2.21
N CYS A 142 0.82 5.39 -2.68
CA CYS A 142 1.34 4.15 -3.27
C CYS A 142 1.52 3.05 -2.21
N SER A 143 1.64 1.80 -2.65
CA SER A 143 1.85 0.66 -1.76
C SER A 143 3.09 0.79 -0.88
N HIS A 144 4.13 1.50 -1.33
CA HIS A 144 5.34 1.76 -0.55
C HIS A 144 5.06 2.69 0.64
N VAL A 145 4.21 3.71 0.47
CA VAL A 145 3.76 4.56 1.59
C VAL A 145 2.96 3.71 2.57
N ALA A 146 2.00 2.91 2.08
CA ALA A 146 1.21 2.02 2.92
C ALA A 146 2.07 1.05 3.76
N ILE A 147 3.15 0.49 3.19
CA ILE A 147 4.09 -0.38 3.93
C ILE A 147 4.71 0.33 5.14
N ILE A 148 5.08 1.61 5.00
CA ILE A 148 5.62 2.39 6.13
C ILE A 148 4.55 2.64 7.17
N LEU A 149 3.33 2.99 6.75
CA LEU A 149 2.23 3.22 7.68
C LEU A 149 1.90 1.95 8.48
N PHE A 150 1.88 0.79 7.84
CA PHE A 150 1.72 -0.48 8.55
C PHE A 150 2.88 -0.76 9.52
N TYR A 151 4.11 -0.43 9.15
CA TYR A 151 5.25 -0.54 10.04
C TYR A 151 5.15 0.40 11.24
N LEU A 152 4.63 1.61 11.06
CA LEU A 152 4.43 2.56 12.17
C LEU A 152 3.33 2.09 13.11
N MET A 153 2.24 1.54 12.55
CA MET A 153 1.13 0.97 13.31
C MET A 153 1.54 -0.27 14.11
N SER A 154 2.31 -1.20 13.52
CA SER A 154 2.70 -2.45 14.20
C SER A 154 3.60 -2.25 15.42
N ARG A 155 4.24 -1.08 15.52
CA ARG A 155 5.09 -0.75 16.68
C ARG A 155 4.29 -0.61 17.97
N LEU A 156 2.99 -0.36 17.86
CA LEU A 156 2.07 -0.31 19.01
C LEU A 156 1.75 -1.71 19.56
N GLU A 157 1.76 -2.74 18.71
CA GLU A 157 1.42 -4.11 19.13
C GLU A 157 2.53 -4.77 19.95
N GLU A 158 3.80 -4.41 19.67
CA GLU A 158 4.97 -4.91 20.41
C GLU A 158 5.01 -4.38 21.86
N ASP A 159 4.50 -3.18 22.12
CA ASP A 159 4.45 -2.59 23.46
C ASP A 159 3.19 -3.01 24.26
N ALA A 160 2.13 -3.47 23.58
CA ALA A 160 0.82 -3.70 24.18
C ALA A 160 0.45 -5.16 24.48
N SER A 161 1.16 -6.19 23.97
CA SER A 161 0.68 -7.57 24.14
C SER A 161 1.74 -8.68 24.23
N THR A 162 1.85 -9.23 25.45
CA THR A 162 2.09 -10.67 25.66
C THR A 162 0.88 -11.45 25.13
N SER A 163 0.81 -11.67 23.81
CA SER A 163 -0.02 -12.73 23.20
C SER A 163 0.32 -12.92 21.72
N GLN A 164 1.29 -13.81 21.48
CA GLN A 164 1.50 -14.60 20.25
C GLN A 164 1.20 -13.93 18.89
N LEU A 165 2.07 -13.02 18.47
CA LEU A 165 2.65 -13.00 17.12
C LEU A 165 4.14 -12.69 17.32
N PRO A 166 5.09 -13.53 16.85
CA PRO A 166 6.50 -13.27 17.07
C PRO A 166 6.96 -12.21 16.08
N LEU A 167 6.70 -10.94 16.38
CA LEU A 167 7.50 -9.84 15.86
C LEU A 167 8.48 -9.45 16.96
N GLY A 168 9.69 -10.01 16.81
CA GLY A 168 10.90 -9.56 17.47
C GLY A 168 11.98 -9.39 16.40
N PRO A 169 13.04 -8.61 16.66
CA PRO A 169 14.00 -8.21 15.66
C PRO A 169 14.89 -9.38 15.23
N VAL A 170 15.48 -9.27 14.04
CA VAL A 170 16.43 -10.22 13.41
C VAL A 170 15.76 -11.33 12.58
N LEU A 171 15.33 -10.97 11.37
CA LEU A 171 15.56 -11.89 10.24
C LEU A 171 16.99 -11.71 9.78
N ALA A 172 17.89 -12.41 10.46
CA ALA A 172 19.16 -12.81 9.91
C ALA A 172 18.87 -13.45 8.55
N VAL A 173 19.19 -12.71 7.49
CA VAL A 173 19.27 -13.27 6.13
C VAL A 173 20.20 -14.46 6.25
N ARG A 174 19.66 -15.68 6.16
CA ARG A 174 20.52 -16.83 5.85
C ARG A 174 21.24 -16.45 4.57
N LYS A 175 22.57 -16.29 4.63
CA LYS A 175 23.40 -16.23 3.42
C LYS A 175 23.23 -17.57 2.71
N THR A 176 22.21 -17.68 1.88
CA THR A 176 22.14 -18.74 0.88
C THR A 176 23.09 -18.30 -0.22
N GLU A 177 24.16 -19.06 -0.43
CA GLU A 177 25.04 -18.85 -1.58
C GLU A 177 24.19 -18.92 -2.86
N MET A 178 24.40 -17.94 -3.75
CA MET A 178 23.63 -17.82 -4.97
C MET A 178 23.89 -19.05 -5.85
N SER A 179 22.89 -19.91 -6.01
CA SER A 179 22.95 -21.04 -6.93
C SER A 179 22.92 -20.51 -8.36
N SER A 180 23.67 -21.12 -9.28
CA SER A 180 23.53 -20.83 -10.71
C SER A 180 22.08 -21.11 -11.13
N VAL A 181 21.53 -20.30 -12.05
CA VAL A 181 20.16 -20.47 -12.57
C VAL A 181 19.95 -21.85 -13.18
N SER A 182 21.03 -22.49 -13.64
CA SER A 182 21.05 -23.87 -14.15
C SER A 182 20.84 -24.94 -13.06
N ASP A 183 21.12 -24.62 -11.80
CA ASP A 183 21.06 -25.56 -10.67
C ASP A 183 19.76 -25.44 -9.86
N MET A 184 18.89 -24.47 -10.21
CA MET A 184 17.54 -24.37 -9.67
C MET A 184 16.66 -25.50 -10.23
N LYS A 185 16.67 -26.65 -9.55
CA LYS A 185 15.59 -27.63 -9.70
C LYS A 185 14.32 -26.99 -9.13
N SER A 186 13.38 -26.61 -9.99
CA SER A 186 12.05 -26.13 -9.57
C SER A 186 11.42 -27.17 -8.64
N SER A 187 11.47 -26.91 -7.34
CA SER A 187 10.81 -27.70 -6.31
C SER A 187 9.32 -27.42 -6.38
N THR A 188 8.65 -28.00 -7.36
CA THR A 188 7.19 -28.16 -7.41
C THR A 188 6.71 -29.19 -6.37
N SER A 189 7.39 -29.27 -5.22
CA SER A 189 7.16 -30.31 -4.22
C SER A 189 7.01 -29.66 -2.85
N GLN A 190 5.76 -29.64 -2.40
CA GLN A 190 5.32 -29.51 -1.00
C GLN A 190 5.27 -28.09 -0.40
N SER A 191 4.67 -27.15 -1.12
CA SER A 191 3.56 -26.44 -0.49
C SER A 191 2.33 -27.29 -0.79
N GLN A 192 1.53 -27.64 0.22
CA GLN A 192 0.13 -28.05 -0.03
C GLN A 192 -0.61 -26.81 -0.57
N VAL A 193 -0.31 -26.47 -1.82
CA VAL A 193 -1.25 -25.81 -2.70
C VAL A 193 -2.43 -26.77 -2.71
N TYR A 194 -3.54 -26.38 -2.08
CA TYR A 194 -4.83 -26.89 -2.51
C TYR A 194 -4.94 -26.48 -3.98
N LYS A 195 -4.41 -27.33 -4.87
CA LYS A 195 -4.69 -27.27 -6.30
C LYS A 195 -6.16 -27.68 -6.36
N SER A 196 -7.05 -26.70 -6.22
CA SER A 196 -8.40 -26.84 -6.75
C SER A 196 -8.19 -27.30 -8.18
N LYS A 197 -8.56 -28.55 -8.43
CA LYS A 197 -8.66 -29.10 -9.77
C LYS A 197 -9.68 -28.17 -10.43
N ARG A 198 -9.22 -27.20 -11.22
CA ARG A 198 -10.12 -26.42 -12.06
C ARG A 198 -10.66 -27.43 -13.04
N GLU A 199 -11.84 -27.94 -12.72
CA GLU A 199 -12.64 -28.68 -13.68
C GLU A 199 -12.79 -27.76 -14.88
N ASP A 200 -12.63 -28.33 -16.07
CA ASP A 200 -12.87 -27.62 -17.32
C ASP A 200 -14.39 -27.42 -17.43
N VAL A 201 -14.88 -26.39 -16.74
CA VAL A 201 -16.30 -26.04 -16.74
C VAL A 201 -16.57 -25.37 -18.08
N GLN A 202 -17.39 -26.02 -18.91
CA GLN A 202 -17.82 -25.43 -20.17
C GLN A 202 -18.47 -24.06 -19.91
N PRO A 203 -18.19 -23.05 -20.76
CA PRO A 203 -18.80 -21.75 -20.61
C PRO A 203 -20.32 -21.88 -20.72
N MET A 204 -21.01 -21.38 -19.69
CA MET A 204 -22.47 -21.40 -19.60
C MET A 204 -23.07 -20.71 -20.84
N THR A 205 -24.10 -21.33 -21.42
CA THR A 205 -24.80 -20.75 -22.58
C THR A 205 -25.59 -19.51 -22.19
N GLN A 206 -25.94 -18.67 -23.17
CA GLN A 206 -26.63 -17.41 -22.91
C GLN A 206 -28.01 -17.66 -22.26
N GLU A 207 -28.70 -18.72 -22.67
CA GLU A 207 -30.00 -19.13 -22.14
C GLU A 207 -29.91 -19.59 -20.68
N GLU A 208 -28.88 -20.37 -20.35
CA GLU A 208 -28.62 -20.83 -18.98
C GLU A 208 -28.27 -19.66 -18.05
N THR A 209 -27.51 -18.69 -18.56
CA THR A 209 -27.16 -17.46 -17.84
C THR A 209 -28.41 -16.66 -17.49
N VAL A 210 -29.34 -16.50 -18.45
CA VAL A 210 -30.62 -15.81 -18.23
C VAL A 210 -31.48 -16.55 -17.20
N LYS A 211 -31.52 -17.88 -17.25
CA LYS A 211 -32.27 -18.68 -16.26
C LYS A 211 -31.70 -18.51 -14.85
N PHE A 212 -30.38 -18.62 -14.70
CA PHE A 212 -29.70 -18.42 -13.42
C PHE A 212 -29.97 -17.05 -12.81
N LEU A 213 -29.91 -15.98 -13.63
CA LEU A 213 -30.19 -14.63 -13.16
C LEU A 213 -31.66 -14.44 -12.73
N ARG A 214 -32.62 -15.07 -13.42
CA ARG A 214 -34.02 -15.09 -12.97
C ARG A 214 -34.19 -15.80 -11.64
N ASP A 215 -33.53 -16.94 -11.44
CA ASP A 215 -33.60 -17.69 -10.20
C ASP A 215 -33.05 -16.86 -9.03
N ILE A 216 -31.98 -16.08 -9.24
CA ILE A 216 -31.49 -15.14 -8.23
C ILE A 216 -32.51 -14.02 -7.98
N MET A 217 -33.10 -13.43 -9.03
CA MET A 217 -34.10 -12.38 -8.85
C MET A 217 -35.34 -12.86 -8.09
N ALA A 218 -35.70 -14.14 -8.19
CA ALA A 218 -36.77 -14.75 -7.41
C ALA A 218 -36.48 -14.80 -5.90
N THR A 219 -35.21 -14.71 -5.48
CA THR A 219 -34.83 -14.62 -4.06
C THR A 219 -35.03 -13.21 -3.45
N GLY A 220 -35.50 -12.24 -4.25
CA GLY A 220 -35.72 -10.86 -3.82
C GLY A 220 -34.49 -9.95 -3.91
N VAL A 221 -33.35 -10.49 -4.35
CA VAL A 221 -32.12 -9.72 -4.60
C VAL A 221 -32.03 -9.40 -6.09
N THR A 222 -31.79 -8.13 -6.43
CA THR A 222 -31.53 -7.71 -7.83
C THR A 222 -30.03 -7.48 -8.03
N PRO A 223 -29.30 -8.40 -8.69
CA PRO A 223 -27.87 -8.24 -8.96
C PRO A 223 -27.59 -7.04 -9.86
N ALA A 224 -26.44 -6.39 -9.66
CA ALA A 224 -26.03 -5.24 -10.49
C ALA A 224 -25.90 -5.59 -11.98
N ILE A 225 -25.53 -6.84 -12.31
CA ILE A 225 -25.35 -7.30 -13.68
C ILE A 225 -26.66 -7.28 -14.49
N CYS A 226 -27.82 -7.44 -13.83
CA CYS A 226 -29.13 -7.36 -14.46
C CYS A 226 -29.46 -5.95 -14.98
N ARG A 227 -28.74 -4.90 -14.57
CA ARG A 227 -28.91 -3.54 -15.11
C ARG A 227 -28.22 -3.31 -16.45
N ILE A 228 -27.30 -4.21 -16.83
CA ILE A 228 -26.46 -4.08 -18.02
C ILE A 228 -26.83 -5.14 -19.06
N MET A 229 -27.26 -6.32 -18.60
CA MET A 229 -27.61 -7.43 -19.49
C MET A 229 -29.05 -7.35 -19.98
N GLU A 230 -29.25 -7.45 -21.29
CA GLU A 230 -30.57 -7.70 -21.88
C GLU A 230 -31.00 -9.15 -21.66
N PRO A 231 -32.30 -9.44 -21.44
CA PRO A 231 -33.44 -8.51 -21.47
C PRO A 231 -33.70 -7.75 -20.15
N PHE A 232 -32.96 -8.06 -19.08
CA PHE A 232 -33.21 -7.54 -17.73
C PHE A 232 -33.06 -6.02 -17.61
N ALA A 233 -32.09 -5.44 -18.33
CA ALA A 233 -31.87 -4.00 -18.33
C ALA A 233 -33.13 -3.25 -18.81
N SER A 234 -33.77 -3.77 -19.86
CA SER A 234 -35.01 -3.22 -20.43
C SER A 234 -36.22 -3.45 -19.52
N GLU A 235 -36.30 -4.62 -18.86
CA GLU A 235 -37.38 -4.91 -17.89
C GLU A 235 -37.31 -3.98 -16.66
N LEU A 236 -36.10 -3.72 -16.16
CA LEU A 236 -35.88 -2.79 -15.05
C LEU A 236 -36.14 -1.34 -15.45
N ALA A 237 -35.87 -0.96 -16.70
CA ALA A 237 -36.18 0.37 -17.21
C ALA A 237 -37.69 0.60 -17.40
N ASN A 238 -38.45 -0.45 -17.72
CA ASN A 238 -39.91 -0.39 -17.93
C ASN A 238 -40.72 -0.52 -16.64
N LYS A 239 -40.11 -0.93 -15.52
CA LYS A 239 -40.71 -0.84 -14.20
C LYS A 239 -40.60 0.60 -13.70
N SER A 240 -41.60 1.41 -14.05
CA SER A 240 -41.82 2.73 -13.46
C SER A 240 -41.82 2.62 -11.92
N PRO A 241 -41.24 3.58 -11.19
CA PRO A 241 -41.35 3.59 -9.74
C PRO A 241 -42.81 3.87 -9.35
N GLU A 242 -43.47 2.90 -8.72
CA GLU A 242 -44.64 3.16 -7.86
C GLU A 242 -44.20 3.83 -6.56
#